data_AF-A0A4W5JT45-F1
#
_entry.id   AF-A0A4W5JT45-F1
#
_cell.length_a   1.000
_cell.length_b   1.000
_cell.length_c   1.000
_cell.angle_alpha   90.00
_cell.angle_beta   90.00
_cell.angle_gamma   90.00
#
_symmetry.space_group_name_H-M   'P 1'
#
loop_
_entity.id
_entity.type
_entity.pdbx_description
1 polymer ?
#
loop_
_entity_poly.entity_id
_entity_poly.type
_entity_poly.pdbx_seq_one_letter_code
_entity_poly.pdbx_strand_id
1 'polypeptide(L)'
;NIYPAELTLKLLSIIPPQKQVRKGKSLKDDDVLQNLPVGTTATMYFRDLGPQIGWTMVFLAEYIGPLFIYLLFYFRVPYIYSQQDAFTSSSNSVVTLACACHTCHYIKRLIETIFVHRFSHGTMPLRTIVRNCVYYWTFSAWLAFYINHPLYTPPSYGDMQVNYALAIFVLCEAGNFSIHVALNNLKAEGGTKCRKFPLPTKNPFTWLFFLVSCPNYTYEVNISCFYDYGML
;
A
#
# COMPACT_ATOMS: atom_id res chain seq x y z
N ASN A 1 -19.32 -27.81 5.60
CA ASN A 1 -18.67 -26.81 4.72
C ASN A 1 -19.57 -25.60 4.62
N ILE A 2 -19.30 -24.42 5.14
CA ILE A 2 -18.08 -23.75 5.61
C ILE A 2 -18.58 -22.65 6.55
N TYR A 3 -18.28 -22.75 7.86
CA TYR A 3 -18.07 -21.66 8.82
C TYR A 3 -17.56 -22.37 10.09
N PRO A 4 -16.27 -22.25 10.48
CA PRO A 4 -15.92 -22.59 11.85
C PRO A 4 -16.44 -21.43 12.70
N ALA A 5 -17.67 -21.60 13.21
CA ALA A 5 -18.17 -20.84 14.32
C ALA A 5 -17.41 -21.28 15.57
N GLU A 6 -16.33 -20.59 15.91
CA GLU A 6 -15.77 -20.67 17.28
C GLU A 6 -16.59 -19.74 18.18
N LEU A 7 -17.73 -20.30 18.59
CA LEU A 7 -18.64 -19.76 19.57
C LEU A 7 -18.13 -20.14 20.96
N THR A 8 -17.32 -19.30 21.60
CA THR A 8 -16.95 -19.51 23.02
C THR A 8 -17.74 -18.54 23.90
N LEU A 9 -18.94 -18.97 24.27
CA LEU A 9 -19.88 -18.28 25.15
C LEU A 9 -19.65 -18.66 26.63
N LYS A 10 -19.83 -17.67 27.52
CA LYS A 10 -20.06 -17.71 28.99
C LYS A 10 -18.83 -17.83 29.93
N LEU A 11 -18.56 -16.76 30.67
CA LEU A 11 -19.18 -16.54 31.98
C LEU A 11 -19.07 -15.06 32.40
N LEU A 12 -20.21 -14.40 32.59
CA LEU A 12 -20.32 -13.15 33.34
C LEU A 12 -20.30 -13.52 34.83
N SER A 13 -19.34 -12.98 35.59
CA SER A 13 -19.52 -12.82 37.03
C SER A 13 -19.19 -11.38 37.45
N ILE A 14 -20.19 -10.85 38.15
CA ILE A 14 -20.40 -9.54 38.79
C ILE A 14 -19.12 -8.98 39.44
N ILE A 15 -18.56 -7.89 38.88
CA ILE A 15 -17.67 -6.95 39.57
C ILE A 15 -18.05 -5.52 39.10
N PRO A 16 -18.24 -4.53 40.00
CA PRO A 16 -18.76 -3.20 39.66
C PRO A 16 -17.86 -2.42 38.69
N PRO A 17 -18.42 -1.49 37.90
CA PRO A 17 -17.80 -0.93 36.72
C PRO A 17 -16.86 0.23 37.07
N GLN A 18 -15.95 0.10 38.04
CA GLN A 18 -14.97 1.16 38.34
C GLN A 18 -13.66 0.60 38.90
N LYS A 19 -12.81 0.11 38.00
CA LYS A 19 -11.37 0.32 38.11
C LYS A 19 -10.74 0.05 36.76
N GLN A 20 -10.18 1.10 36.17
CA GLN A 20 -9.33 1.03 34.99
C GLN A 20 -8.20 0.05 35.29
N VAL A 21 -8.38 -1.20 34.86
CA VAL A 21 -7.39 -2.26 34.98
C VAL A 21 -6.13 -1.73 34.32
N ARG A 22 -5.04 -1.63 35.09
CA ARG A 22 -3.73 -1.18 34.59
C ARG A 22 -3.50 -1.82 33.22
N LYS A 23 -3.27 -1.01 32.18
CA LYS A 23 -2.96 -1.46 30.82
C LYS A 23 -1.82 -2.47 30.86
N GLY A 24 -2.15 -3.75 30.95
CA GLY A 24 -1.21 -4.85 30.73
C GLY A 24 -0.78 -4.86 29.27
N LYS A 25 0.40 -5.40 28.99
CA LYS A 25 0.80 -5.67 27.60
C LYS A 25 -0.17 -6.70 27.01
N SER A 26 -0.63 -6.46 25.79
CA SER A 26 -1.41 -7.46 25.04
C SER A 26 -0.57 -8.71 24.85
N LEU A 27 -1.16 -9.88 25.09
CA LEU A 27 -0.56 -11.15 24.74
C LEU A 27 -0.49 -11.28 23.22
N LYS A 28 0.54 -11.94 22.72
CA LYS A 28 0.68 -12.30 21.30
C LYS A 28 -0.07 -13.60 21.04
N ASP A 29 -0.49 -13.81 19.80
CA ASP A 29 -1.22 -15.02 19.39
C ASP A 29 -0.42 -16.32 19.64
N ASP A 30 0.91 -16.23 19.64
CA ASP A 30 1.81 -17.37 19.90
C ASP A 30 2.19 -17.55 21.38
N ASP A 31 1.69 -16.70 22.28
CA ASP A 31 2.03 -16.79 23.69
C ASP A 31 1.32 -18.00 24.30
N VAL A 32 2.10 -19.03 24.65
CA VAL A 32 1.58 -20.22 25.34
C VAL A 32 1.30 -19.86 26.80
N LEU A 33 0.06 -20.08 27.25
CA LEU A 33 -0.40 -19.75 28.60
C LEU A 33 0.49 -20.33 29.71
N GLN A 34 1.09 -21.51 29.49
CA GLN A 34 2.00 -22.17 30.43
C GLN A 34 3.32 -21.41 30.65
N ASN A 35 3.74 -20.59 29.68
CA ASN A 35 4.97 -19.80 29.76
C ASN A 35 4.75 -18.39 30.34
N LEU A 36 3.50 -18.06 30.68
CA LEU A 36 3.18 -16.77 31.27
C LEU A 36 3.32 -16.85 32.80
N PRO A 37 3.78 -15.79 33.47
CA PRO A 37 3.89 -15.72 34.93
C PRO A 37 2.51 -15.53 35.57
N VAL A 38 1.60 -16.47 35.34
CA VAL A 38 0.28 -16.56 35.95
C VAL A 38 0.32 -17.67 37.01
N GLY A 39 -0.23 -17.39 38.19
CA GLY A 39 -0.37 -18.39 39.25
C GLY A 39 -1.45 -19.42 38.91
N THR A 40 -2.08 -20.00 39.93
CA THR A 40 -3.18 -20.98 39.77
C THR A 40 -4.47 -20.41 39.17
N THR A 41 -4.60 -19.09 39.05
CA THR A 41 -5.78 -18.42 38.47
C THR A 41 -5.33 -17.28 37.55
N ALA A 42 -5.85 -17.26 36.32
CA ALA A 42 -5.60 -16.21 35.34
C ALA A 42 -6.92 -15.51 34.98
N THR A 43 -6.93 -14.18 35.04
CA THR A 43 -8.06 -13.37 34.56
C THR A 43 -7.67 -12.74 33.23
N MET A 44 -8.37 -13.13 32.15
CA MET A 44 -8.13 -12.59 30.81
C MET A 44 -9.11 -11.45 30.52
N TYR A 45 -8.58 -10.33 30.04
CA TYR A 45 -9.39 -9.22 29.56
C TYR A 45 -9.37 -9.22 28.04
N PHE A 46 -10.54 -9.42 27.44
CA PHE A 46 -10.70 -9.33 26.00
C PHE A 46 -11.01 -7.88 25.63
N ARG A 47 -10.20 -7.32 24.73
CA ARG A 47 -10.48 -6.03 24.10
C ARG A 47 -11.00 -6.29 22.71
N ASP A 48 -12.27 -5.99 22.49
CA ASP A 48 -12.82 -5.96 21.14
C ASP A 48 -12.19 -4.78 20.36
N LEU A 49 -11.56 -5.09 19.23
CA LEU A 49 -10.94 -4.12 18.32
C LEU A 49 -11.88 -3.77 17.15
N GLY A 50 -13.06 -4.39 17.09
CA GLY A 50 -14.03 -4.25 16.02
C GLY A 50 -13.67 -5.03 14.75
N PRO A 51 -14.38 -4.80 13.63
CA PRO A 51 -14.12 -5.47 12.37
C PRO A 51 -12.70 -5.22 11.86
N GLN A 52 -11.99 -6.30 11.57
CA GLN A 52 -10.58 -6.30 11.19
C GLN A 52 -10.36 -7.06 9.89
N ILE A 53 -9.43 -6.56 9.08
CA ILE A 53 -9.02 -7.16 7.81
C ILE A 53 -7.51 -7.38 7.81
N GLY A 54 -7.07 -8.48 7.17
CA GLY A 54 -5.65 -8.81 7.04
C GLY A 54 -4.92 -7.86 6.08
N TRP A 55 -3.64 -7.58 6.36
CA TRP A 55 -2.83 -6.60 5.63
C TRP A 55 -2.78 -6.79 4.12
N THR A 56 -2.72 -8.04 3.62
CA THR A 56 -2.73 -8.30 2.17
C THR A 56 -3.98 -7.71 1.51
N MET A 57 -5.16 -7.91 2.09
CA MET A 57 -6.40 -7.36 1.56
C MET A 57 -6.48 -5.84 1.67
N VAL A 58 -5.87 -5.26 2.72
CA VAL A 58 -5.75 -3.80 2.85
C VAL A 58 -5.01 -3.21 1.65
N PHE A 59 -3.80 -3.70 1.39
CA PHE A 59 -2.96 -3.16 0.32
C PHE A 59 -3.53 -3.46 -1.08
N LEU A 60 -4.14 -4.63 -1.27
CA LEU A 60 -4.86 -4.93 -2.52
C LEU A 60 -5.98 -3.93 -2.78
N ALA A 61 -6.84 -3.66 -1.80
CA ALA A 61 -7.92 -2.69 -1.95
C ALA A 61 -7.38 -1.25 -2.16
N GLU A 62 -6.31 -0.89 -1.47
CA GLU A 62 -5.65 0.41 -1.60
C GLU A 62 -5.10 0.64 -3.01
N TYR A 63 -4.54 -0.39 -3.66
CA TYR A 63 -3.87 -0.29 -4.98
C TYR A 63 -4.77 -0.60 -6.18
N ILE A 64 -5.81 -1.42 -6.01
CA ILE A 64 -6.78 -1.70 -7.07
C ILE A 64 -7.53 -0.42 -7.48
N GLY A 65 -7.95 0.39 -6.51
CA GLY A 65 -8.73 1.60 -6.80
C GLY A 65 -8.02 2.61 -7.69
N PRO A 66 -6.79 3.05 -7.36
CA PRO A 66 -6.04 3.99 -8.20
C PRO A 66 -5.83 3.49 -9.64
N LEU A 67 -5.63 2.19 -9.82
CA LEU A 67 -5.52 1.57 -11.14
C LEU A 67 -6.83 1.70 -11.93
N PHE A 68 -7.94 1.25 -11.36
CA PHE A 68 -9.24 1.31 -12.03
C PHE A 68 -9.67 2.76 -12.28
N ILE A 69 -9.53 3.63 -11.29
CA ILE A 69 -9.91 5.04 -11.39
C ILE A 69 -9.15 5.72 -12.51
N TYR A 70 -7.83 5.55 -12.60
CA TYR A 70 -7.05 6.18 -13.66
C TYR A 70 -7.50 5.72 -15.06
N LEU A 71 -7.77 4.41 -15.22
CA LEU A 71 -8.29 3.86 -16.48
C LEU A 71 -9.66 4.46 -16.85
N LEU A 72 -10.55 4.71 -15.88
CA LEU A 72 -11.84 5.37 -16.14
C LEU A 72 -11.67 6.78 -16.72
N PHE A 73 -10.69 7.55 -16.21
CA PHE A 73 -10.37 8.88 -16.75
C PHE A 73 -9.67 8.81 -18.10
N TYR A 74 -8.77 7.85 -18.31
CA TYR A 74 -8.09 7.62 -19.59
C TYR A 74 -9.07 7.27 -20.71
N PHE A 75 -10.00 6.35 -20.46
CA PHE A 75 -11.06 6.00 -21.42
C PHE A 75 -12.17 7.06 -21.52
N ARG A 76 -12.08 8.15 -20.76
CA ARG A 76 -13.08 9.24 -20.73
C ARG A 76 -14.50 8.71 -20.65
N VAL A 77 -14.76 7.87 -19.64
CA VAL A 77 -16.08 7.25 -19.46
C VAL A 77 -17.16 8.35 -19.42
N PRO A 78 -18.32 8.13 -20.08
CA PRO A 78 -19.43 9.07 -20.04
C PRO A 78 -19.75 9.50 -18.61
N TYR A 79 -20.27 10.71 -18.42
CA TYR A 79 -20.51 11.38 -17.12
C TYR A 79 -19.29 12.03 -16.45
N ILE A 80 -18.05 11.67 -16.83
CA ILE A 80 -16.84 12.37 -16.35
C ILE A 80 -16.50 13.55 -17.27
N TYR A 81 -16.60 13.35 -18.58
CA TYR A 81 -16.34 14.36 -19.60
C TYR A 81 -17.59 14.60 -20.48
N SER A 82 -17.54 15.66 -21.30
CA SER A 82 -18.58 15.95 -22.29
C SER A 82 -18.81 14.74 -23.20
N GLN A 83 -20.05 14.52 -23.63
CA GLN A 83 -20.41 13.40 -24.52
C GLN A 83 -19.62 13.41 -25.85
N GLN A 84 -19.13 14.57 -26.27
CA GLN A 84 -18.31 14.72 -27.47
C GLN A 84 -16.91 14.11 -27.31
N ASP A 85 -16.42 14.03 -26.08
CA ASP A 85 -15.09 13.50 -25.73
C ASP A 85 -15.17 12.07 -25.16
N ALA A 86 -16.37 11.52 -25.01
CA ALA A 86 -16.58 10.20 -24.43
C ALA A 86 -15.90 9.11 -25.28
N PHE A 87 -15.10 8.25 -24.64
CA PHE A 87 -14.33 7.19 -25.31
C PHE A 87 -13.38 7.67 -26.42
N THR A 88 -13.04 8.97 -26.45
CA THR A 88 -12.04 9.49 -27.37
C THR A 88 -10.64 9.29 -26.80
N SER A 89 -9.73 8.75 -27.61
CA SER A 89 -8.32 8.68 -27.25
C SER A 89 -7.68 10.06 -27.44
N SER A 90 -6.83 10.47 -26.50
CA SER A 90 -5.99 11.65 -26.68
C SER A 90 -5.03 11.44 -27.86
N SER A 91 -4.81 12.47 -28.69
CA SER A 91 -3.81 12.43 -29.75
C SER A 91 -2.37 12.51 -29.21
N ASN A 92 -2.20 12.91 -27.95
CA ASN A 92 -0.90 13.10 -27.33
C ASN A 92 -0.35 11.77 -26.81
N SER A 93 0.78 11.32 -27.39
CA SER A 93 1.49 10.11 -26.96
C SER A 93 1.86 10.12 -25.47
N VAL A 94 2.09 11.31 -24.91
CA VAL A 94 2.41 11.52 -23.48
C VAL A 94 1.29 11.03 -22.56
N VAL A 95 0.01 11.19 -22.96
CA VAL A 95 -1.14 10.73 -22.15
C VAL A 95 -1.19 9.20 -22.11
N THR A 96 -0.96 8.56 -23.27
CA THR A 96 -0.87 7.09 -23.36
C THR A 96 0.32 6.56 -22.56
N LEU A 97 1.47 7.25 -22.61
CA LEU A 97 2.65 6.90 -21.83
C LEU A 97 2.38 7.01 -20.32
N ALA A 98 1.78 8.11 -19.87
CA ALA A 98 1.42 8.30 -18.47
C ALA A 98 0.46 7.22 -17.98
N CYS A 99 -0.53 6.85 -18.80
CA CYS A 99 -1.44 5.74 -18.51
C CYS A 99 -0.72 4.40 -18.41
N ALA A 100 0.20 4.11 -19.34
CA ALA A 100 1.01 2.90 -19.31
C ALA A 100 1.90 2.85 -18.05
N CYS A 101 2.58 3.94 -17.71
CA CYS A 101 3.39 4.06 -16.50
C CYS A 101 2.55 3.85 -15.23
N HIS A 102 1.40 4.51 -15.12
CA HIS A 102 0.51 4.38 -13.95
C HIS A 102 -0.02 2.96 -13.80
N THR A 103 -0.46 2.37 -14.90
CA THR A 103 -0.93 0.99 -14.95
C THR A 103 0.18 0.02 -14.53
N CYS A 104 1.37 0.15 -15.11
CA CYS A 104 2.53 -0.68 -14.77
C CYS A 104 2.92 -0.54 -13.29
N HIS A 105 2.99 0.69 -12.76
CA HIS A 105 3.29 0.95 -11.35
C HIS A 105 2.32 0.22 -10.42
N TYR A 106 1.01 0.40 -10.61
CA TYR A 106 0.02 -0.22 -9.73
C TYR A 106 -0.09 -1.73 -9.92
N ILE A 107 0.04 -2.26 -11.14
CA ILE A 107 0.11 -3.71 -11.38
C ILE A 107 1.32 -4.30 -10.66
N LYS A 108 2.48 -3.67 -10.78
CA LYS A 108 3.69 -4.08 -10.06
C LYS A 108 3.45 -4.08 -8.55
N ARG A 109 2.82 -3.04 -7.98
CA ARG A 109 2.46 -3.01 -6.54
C ARG A 109 1.49 -4.13 -6.13
N LEU A 110 0.52 -4.48 -6.97
CA LEU A 110 -0.39 -5.59 -6.74
C LEU A 110 0.37 -6.93 -6.73
N ILE A 111 1.24 -7.16 -7.72
CA ILE A 111 2.09 -8.35 -7.80
C ILE A 111 3.01 -8.43 -6.58
N GLU A 112 3.66 -7.33 -6.21
CA GLU A 112 4.52 -7.28 -5.02
C GLU A 112 3.74 -7.60 -3.74
N THR A 113 2.53 -7.06 -3.58
CA THR A 113 1.67 -7.33 -2.42
C THR A 113 1.34 -8.81 -2.28
N ILE A 114 1.12 -9.51 -3.40
CA ILE A 114 0.76 -10.93 -3.42
C ILE A 114 1.99 -11.83 -3.23
N PHE A 115 3.09 -11.53 -3.92
CA PHE A 115 4.21 -12.46 -4.06
C PHE A 115 5.48 -12.07 -3.30
N VAL A 116 5.74 -10.78 -3.10
CA VAL A 116 6.99 -10.29 -2.49
C VAL A 116 6.79 -9.92 -1.03
N HIS A 117 5.65 -9.33 -0.67
CA HIS A 117 5.42 -8.82 0.67
C HIS A 117 5.04 -9.94 1.64
N ARG A 118 5.92 -10.19 2.62
CA ARG A 118 5.59 -10.97 3.81
C ARG A 118 5.08 -10.06 4.91
N PHE A 119 3.76 -9.95 5.02
CA PHE A 119 3.11 -9.25 6.13
C PHE A 119 3.20 -10.09 7.41
N SER A 120 3.52 -9.46 8.54
CA SER A 120 3.54 -10.13 9.85
C SER A 120 2.13 -10.31 10.41
N HIS A 121 2.01 -11.09 11.48
CA HIS A 121 0.75 -11.23 12.24
C HIS A 121 0.23 -9.86 12.67
N GLY A 122 -0.97 -9.53 12.23
CA GLY A 122 -1.62 -8.26 12.48
C GLY A 122 -2.74 -7.99 11.48
N THR A 123 -3.65 -7.15 11.91
CA THR A 123 -4.85 -6.77 11.18
C THR A 123 -5.07 -5.27 11.33
N MET A 124 -5.80 -4.68 10.38
CA MET A 124 -6.12 -3.26 10.40
C MET A 124 -7.62 -3.05 10.62
N PRO A 125 -8.03 -2.06 11.45
CA PRO A 125 -9.44 -1.72 11.60
C PRO A 125 -10.04 -1.24 10.29
N LEU A 126 -11.26 -1.70 9.97
CA LEU A 126 -11.93 -1.42 8.69
C LEU A 126 -12.05 0.09 8.39
N ARG A 127 -12.35 0.90 9.42
CA ARG A 127 -12.51 2.36 9.27
C ARG A 127 -11.23 3.04 8.78
N THR A 128 -10.05 2.51 9.13
CA THR A 128 -8.78 3.08 8.69
C THR A 128 -8.50 2.74 7.24
N ILE A 129 -8.86 1.53 6.80
CA ILE A 129 -8.74 1.10 5.40
C ILE A 129 -9.57 2.01 4.49
N VAL A 130 -10.82 2.28 4.86
CA VAL A 130 -11.69 3.18 4.07
C VAL A 130 -11.06 4.56 3.91
N ARG A 131 -10.46 5.12 4.97
CA ARG A 131 -9.77 6.42 4.90
C ARG A 131 -8.56 6.38 3.97
N ASN A 132 -7.75 5.33 4.08
CA ASN A 132 -6.60 5.13 3.20
C ASN A 132 -7.04 5.01 1.73
N CYS A 133 -8.02 4.15 1.44
CA CYS A 133 -8.54 3.99 0.09
C CYS A 133 -9.04 5.32 -0.45
N VAL A 134 -9.92 6.01 0.26
CA VAL A 134 -10.42 7.33 -0.19
C VAL A 134 -9.27 8.29 -0.50
N TYR A 135 -8.24 8.37 0.36
CA TYR A 135 -7.07 9.21 0.13
C TYR A 135 -6.33 8.86 -1.17
N TYR A 136 -5.90 7.60 -1.35
CA TYR A 136 -5.15 7.20 -2.54
C TYR A 136 -5.99 7.25 -3.82
N TRP A 137 -7.27 6.88 -3.72
CA TRP A 137 -8.19 6.83 -4.83
C TRP A 137 -8.50 8.24 -5.35
N THR A 138 -8.75 9.19 -4.44
CA THR A 138 -9.00 10.60 -4.81
C THR A 138 -7.75 11.28 -5.35
N PHE A 139 -6.56 10.99 -4.79
CA PHE A 139 -5.31 11.52 -5.34
C PHE A 139 -5.06 10.99 -6.76
N SER A 140 -5.32 9.70 -7.01
CA SER A 140 -5.25 9.12 -8.35
C SER A 140 -6.27 9.76 -9.31
N ALA A 141 -7.51 9.98 -8.85
CA ALA A 141 -8.55 10.64 -9.63
C ALA A 141 -8.14 12.08 -10.01
N TRP A 142 -7.62 12.84 -9.06
CA TRP A 142 -7.14 14.20 -9.27
C TRP A 142 -6.06 14.23 -10.34
N LEU A 143 -5.03 13.40 -10.20
CA LEU A 143 -3.94 13.30 -11.17
C LEU A 143 -4.45 12.90 -12.56
N ALA A 144 -5.28 11.84 -12.62
CA ALA A 144 -5.81 11.32 -13.86
C ALA A 144 -6.71 12.32 -14.58
N PHE A 145 -7.46 13.14 -13.85
CA PHE A 145 -8.29 14.20 -14.42
C PHE A 145 -7.47 15.20 -15.23
N TYR A 146 -6.36 15.72 -14.68
CA TYR A 146 -5.55 16.72 -15.37
C TYR A 146 -4.82 16.16 -16.60
N ILE A 147 -4.19 14.99 -16.46
CA ILE A 147 -3.40 14.39 -17.54
C ILE A 147 -4.29 13.93 -18.71
N ASN A 148 -5.50 13.42 -18.41
CA ASN A 148 -6.38 12.86 -19.45
C ASN A 148 -7.42 13.87 -19.97
N HIS A 149 -7.44 15.09 -19.43
CA HIS A 149 -8.38 16.14 -19.82
C HIS A 149 -8.31 16.41 -21.34
N PRO A 150 -9.44 16.65 -22.03
CA PRO A 150 -9.45 16.99 -23.46
C PRO A 150 -8.58 18.19 -23.83
N LEU A 151 -8.45 19.15 -22.91
CA LEU A 151 -7.63 20.36 -23.05
C LEU A 151 -6.19 20.20 -22.52
N TYR A 152 -5.73 18.96 -22.32
CA TYR A 152 -4.38 18.70 -21.85
C TYR A 152 -3.34 19.25 -22.85
N THR A 153 -2.42 20.06 -22.33
CA THR A 153 -1.28 20.58 -23.07
C THR A 153 -0.03 19.78 -22.71
N PRO A 154 0.78 19.35 -23.70
CA PRO A 154 2.01 18.63 -23.40
C PRO A 154 3.00 19.52 -22.64
N PRO A 155 3.97 18.90 -21.94
CA PRO A 155 4.95 19.61 -21.11
C PRO A 155 5.78 20.61 -21.92
N SER A 156 6.15 21.72 -21.26
CA SER A 156 6.76 22.89 -21.92
C SER A 156 8.11 22.62 -22.59
N TYR A 157 8.89 21.64 -22.09
CA TYR A 157 10.18 21.27 -22.67
C TYR A 157 10.09 20.06 -23.61
N GLY A 158 8.87 19.61 -23.96
CA GLY A 158 8.59 18.60 -24.97
C GLY A 158 9.16 17.22 -24.64
N ASP A 159 9.48 16.45 -25.69
CA ASP A 159 9.87 15.03 -25.60
C ASP A 159 11.13 14.79 -24.74
N MET A 160 12.04 15.76 -24.66
CA MET A 160 13.25 15.61 -23.86
C MET A 160 12.90 15.48 -22.37
N GLN A 161 12.02 16.35 -21.86
CA GLN A 161 11.52 16.28 -20.47
C GLN A 161 10.79 14.95 -20.21
N VAL A 162 9.92 14.53 -21.13
CA VAL A 162 9.19 13.26 -21.06
C VAL A 162 10.13 12.07 -20.99
N ASN A 163 11.16 12.03 -21.84
CA ASN A 163 12.12 10.92 -21.90
C ASN A 163 13.01 10.85 -20.65
N TYR A 164 13.48 11.99 -20.14
CA TYR A 164 14.24 12.02 -18.89
C TYR A 164 13.38 11.58 -17.70
N ALA A 165 12.14 12.07 -17.63
CA ALA A 165 11.20 11.68 -16.60
C ALA A 165 10.94 10.16 -16.68
N LEU A 166 10.74 9.61 -17.87
CA LEU A 166 10.54 8.17 -18.08
C LEU A 166 11.74 7.34 -17.64
N ALA A 167 12.97 7.78 -17.95
CA ALA A 167 14.18 7.11 -17.51
C ALA A 167 14.28 7.08 -15.98
N ILE A 168 14.00 8.21 -15.32
CA ILE A 168 13.96 8.31 -13.85
C ILE A 168 12.86 7.40 -13.28
N PHE A 169 11.68 7.38 -13.88
CA PHE A 169 10.57 6.52 -13.48
C PHE A 169 10.98 5.05 -13.49
N VAL A 170 11.55 4.56 -14.60
CA VAL A 170 11.99 3.15 -14.74
C VAL A 170 13.07 2.81 -13.70
N LEU A 171 14.04 3.71 -13.48
CA LEU A 171 15.06 3.52 -12.46
C LEU A 171 14.47 3.46 -11.05
N CYS A 172 13.48 4.29 -10.75
CA CYS A 172 12.82 4.30 -9.46
C CYS A 172 11.91 3.08 -9.25
N GLU A 173 11.23 2.59 -10.29
CA GLU A 173 10.47 1.34 -10.25
C GLU A 173 11.37 0.14 -9.93
N ALA A 174 12.47 0.01 -10.68
CA ALA A 174 13.45 -1.05 -10.48
C ALA A 174 14.11 -0.95 -9.09
N GLY A 175 14.41 0.28 -8.65
CA GLY A 175 14.96 0.55 -7.33
C GLY A 175 13.99 0.17 -6.21
N ASN A 176 12.74 0.60 -6.29
CA ASN A 176 11.70 0.27 -5.32
C ASN A 176 11.50 -1.25 -5.21
N PHE A 177 11.38 -1.95 -6.34
CA PHE A 177 11.27 -3.41 -6.37
C PHE A 177 12.48 -4.09 -5.73
N SER A 178 13.69 -3.62 -6.05
CA SER A 178 14.94 -4.15 -5.46
C SER A 178 14.94 -4.02 -3.94
N ILE A 179 14.45 -2.91 -3.40
CA ILE A 179 14.32 -2.70 -1.95
C ILE A 179 13.29 -3.66 -1.35
N HIS A 180 12.12 -3.82 -1.97
CA HIS A 180 11.10 -4.75 -1.49
C HIS A 180 11.60 -6.20 -1.44
N VAL A 181 12.34 -6.64 -2.47
CA VAL A 181 12.98 -7.96 -2.48
C VAL A 181 14.03 -8.08 -1.37
N ALA A 182 14.88 -7.06 -1.19
CA ALA A 182 15.88 -7.06 -0.11
C ALA A 182 15.23 -7.15 1.28
N LEU A 183 14.16 -6.38 1.51
CA LEU A 183 13.40 -6.41 2.76
C LEU A 183 12.70 -7.77 2.98
N ASN A 184 12.22 -8.40 1.91
CA ASN A 184 11.63 -9.73 1.98
C ASN A 184 12.67 -10.81 2.35
N ASN A 185 13.86 -10.76 1.74
CA ASN A 185 14.95 -11.70 2.04
C ASN A 185 15.42 -11.60 3.50
N LEU A 186 15.51 -10.38 4.04
CA LEU A 186 15.84 -10.18 5.46
C LEU A 186 14.81 -10.83 6.40
N LYS A 187 13.51 -10.74 6.06
CA LYS A 187 12.45 -11.43 6.81
C LYS A 187 12.52 -12.95 6.68
N ALA A 188 13.01 -13.46 5.55
CA ALA A 188 13.21 -14.89 5.33
C ALA A 188 14.38 -15.44 6.16
N GLU A 189 15.52 -14.75 6.18
CA GLU A 189 16.73 -15.18 6.90
C GLU A 189 16.64 -15.05 8.43
N GLY A 190 15.91 -14.04 8.91
CA GLY A 190 15.73 -13.80 10.34
C GLY A 190 14.52 -14.53 10.95
N GLY A 191 13.67 -15.13 10.11
CA GLY A 191 12.31 -15.49 10.51
C GLY A 191 11.43 -14.26 10.76
N THR A 192 10.11 -14.44 10.79
CA THR A 192 9.11 -13.36 10.90
C THR A 192 9.26 -12.47 12.14
N LYS A 193 10.08 -12.88 13.12
CA LYS A 193 10.28 -12.22 14.43
C LYS A 193 11.65 -11.52 14.58
N CYS A 194 12.67 -11.81 13.76
CA CYS A 194 13.93 -11.05 13.83
C CYS A 194 13.83 -9.75 13.03
N ARG A 195 13.86 -8.63 13.75
CA ARG A 195 14.01 -7.31 13.14
C ARG A 195 15.50 -7.00 12.96
N LYS A 196 16.09 -7.49 11.87
CA LYS A 196 17.44 -7.06 11.44
C LYS A 196 17.34 -5.69 10.77
N PHE A 197 18.33 -4.83 11.02
CA PHE A 197 18.43 -3.57 10.30
C PHE A 197 18.80 -3.85 8.84
N PRO A 198 18.11 -3.24 7.87
CA PRO A 198 18.44 -3.43 6.47
C PRO A 198 19.80 -2.81 6.17
N LEU A 199 20.68 -3.61 5.57
CA LEU A 199 22.00 -3.18 5.11
C LEU A 199 22.05 -3.21 3.58
N PRO A 200 22.85 -2.33 2.97
CA PRO A 200 23.06 -2.33 1.54
C PRO A 200 23.69 -3.65 1.07
N THR A 201 23.22 -4.13 -0.08
CA THR A 201 23.69 -5.37 -0.72
C THR A 201 24.62 -5.05 -1.89
N LYS A 202 25.03 -6.08 -2.64
CA LYS A 202 25.78 -5.90 -3.90
C LYS A 202 24.98 -5.17 -4.99
N ASN A 203 23.65 -5.10 -4.86
CA ASN A 203 22.79 -4.38 -5.81
C ASN A 203 22.89 -2.85 -5.54
N PRO A 204 23.28 -2.02 -6.53
CA PRO A 204 23.45 -0.57 -6.36
C PRO A 204 22.17 0.14 -5.93
N PHE A 205 20.98 -0.37 -6.31
CA PHE A 205 19.70 0.21 -5.86
C PHE A 205 19.52 0.13 -4.34
N THR A 206 20.18 -0.81 -3.68
CA THR A 206 20.12 -0.96 -2.22
C THR A 206 21.11 -0.08 -1.48
N TRP A 207 22.05 0.59 -2.18
CA TRP A 207 23.01 1.49 -1.53
C TRP A 207 22.37 2.74 -0.95
N LEU A 208 21.14 3.05 -1.37
CA LEU A 208 20.36 4.12 -0.77
C LEU A 208 20.10 3.90 0.74
N PHE A 209 20.24 2.67 1.25
CA PHE A 209 20.25 2.39 2.69
C PHE A 209 21.39 3.09 3.47
N PHE A 210 22.47 3.52 2.81
CA PHE A 210 23.51 4.34 3.46
C PHE A 210 23.01 5.76 3.80
N LEU A 211 22.01 6.26 3.07
CA LEU A 211 21.55 7.65 3.18
C LEU A 211 20.20 7.77 3.89
N VAL A 212 19.29 6.81 3.67
CA VAL A 212 17.93 6.86 4.21
C VAL A 212 17.50 5.52 4.79
N SER A 213 16.67 5.57 5.83
CA SER A 213 16.18 4.37 6.50
C SER A 213 15.14 3.60 5.69
N CYS A 214 14.38 4.28 4.82
CA CYS A 214 13.33 3.68 4.00
C CYS A 214 13.48 4.05 2.51
N PRO A 215 14.50 3.51 1.81
CA PRO A 215 14.74 3.76 0.38
C PRO A 215 13.53 3.52 -0.52
N ASN A 216 12.67 2.55 -0.18
CA ASN A 216 11.46 2.26 -0.96
C ASN A 216 10.56 3.49 -1.07
N TYR A 217 10.34 4.22 0.03
CA TYR A 217 9.54 5.46 0.00
C TYR A 217 10.22 6.57 -0.78
N THR A 218 11.56 6.66 -0.73
CA THR A 218 12.30 7.62 -1.55
C THR A 218 12.08 7.36 -3.04
N TYR A 219 12.11 6.09 -3.47
CA TYR A 219 11.79 5.74 -4.85
C TYR A 219 10.32 6.04 -5.21
N GLU A 220 9.36 5.75 -4.33
CA GLU A 220 7.93 6.05 -4.54
C GLU A 220 7.66 7.55 -4.72
N VAL A 221 8.32 8.40 -3.93
CA VAL A 221 8.18 9.85 -4.05
C VAL A 221 8.68 10.31 -5.41
N ASN A 222 9.82 9.80 -5.88
CA ASN A 222 10.33 10.13 -7.22
C ASN A 222 9.45 9.60 -8.35
N ILE A 223 8.81 8.45 -8.18
CA ILE A 223 7.77 7.95 -9.10
C ILE A 223 6.58 8.91 -9.13
N SER A 224 6.20 9.52 -8.02
CA SER A 224 5.13 10.52 -8.00
C SER A 224 5.55 11.83 -8.71
N CYS A 225 6.80 12.26 -8.52
CA CYS A 225 7.37 13.43 -9.21
C CYS A 225 7.40 13.29 -10.74
N PHE A 226 7.46 12.06 -11.27
CA PHE A 226 7.35 11.82 -12.72
C PHE A 226 6.07 12.42 -13.31
N TYR A 227 4.94 12.30 -12.62
CA TYR A 227 3.67 12.80 -13.14
C TYR A 227 3.56 14.32 -13.02
N ASP A 228 4.07 14.89 -11.93
CA ASP A 228 3.95 16.33 -11.65
C ASP A 228 4.93 17.18 -12.48
N TYR A 229 6.17 16.70 -12.66
CA TYR A 229 7.21 17.44 -13.39
C TYR A 229 7.53 16.87 -14.76
N GLY A 230 7.08 15.66 -15.08
CA GLY A 230 7.36 15.03 -16.36
C GLY A 230 6.18 15.07 -17.32
N MET A 231 4.96 14.97 -16.79
CA MET A 231 3.72 14.84 -17.56
C MET A 231 2.78 16.06 -17.44
N LEU A 232 3.10 17.06 -16.61
CA LEU A 232 2.40 18.35 -16.54
C LEU A 232 3.41 19.47 -16.87
#